data_AF-A0A936IMN7-F1
#
_entry.id   AF-A0A936IMN7-F1
#
_cell.length_a   1.000
_cell.length_b   1.000
_cell.length_c   1.000
_cell.angle_alpha   90.00
_cell.angle_beta   90.00
_cell.angle_gamma   90.00
#
_symmetry.space_group_name_H-M   'P 1'
#
loop_
_entity.id
_entity.type
_entity.pdbx_description
1 polymer ?
#
loop_
_entity_poly.entity_id
_entity_poly.type
_entity_poly.pdbx_seq_one_letter_code
_entity_poly.pdbx_strand_id
1 'polypeptide(L)'
;MRARGPPHAGEAPVPACKRDEQEIARALAGHYRSRTRARAAASVTQYRQCQDLIGECDGAIESFLEQHGPESDGSAPLPPRGPSRSSKNGLGFDAHVTLFRMAGVDLTAIPGLSTASVLTILAETGLDTKRWRSCKAFASWLGLSPNNRISGGRVISSRSRPSSNRAAAAFRMAAYGLHRAKSALGAYYRRMRAKLGAPKAITATAHKIARLFYAMLETKKPFAELGQQAYEQQYQARRLKGIANAARELGFQLVPATET
;
A
#
# COMPACT_ATOMS: atom_id res chain seq x y z
N MET A 1 -17.29 -18.81 41.57
CA MET A 1 -16.32 -17.86 42.17
C MET A 1 -16.13 -16.64 41.26
N ARG A 2 -16.51 -15.45 41.74
CA ARG A 2 -16.25 -14.16 41.08
C ARG A 2 -14.98 -13.58 41.72
N ALA A 3 -14.03 -13.13 40.93
CA ALA A 3 -12.83 -12.46 41.46
C ALA A 3 -12.86 -10.98 41.07
N ARG A 4 -12.30 -10.13 41.93
CA ARG A 4 -12.07 -8.71 41.64
C ARG A 4 -10.75 -8.57 40.90
N GLY A 5 -10.73 -7.79 39.82
CA GLY A 5 -9.52 -7.41 39.11
C GLY A 5 -9.33 -8.10 37.75
N PRO A 6 -8.73 -7.39 36.78
CA PRO A 6 -8.54 -7.89 35.42
C PRO A 6 -7.56 -9.06 35.37
N PRO A 7 -7.70 -9.97 34.39
CA PRO A 7 -6.74 -11.06 34.16
C PRO A 7 -5.39 -10.48 33.70
N HIS A 8 -4.34 -10.66 34.49
CA HIS A 8 -2.95 -10.30 34.14
C HIS A 8 -2.80 -8.91 33.51
N ALA A 9 -3.09 -7.85 34.27
CA ALA A 9 -2.51 -6.53 34.03
C ALA A 9 -1.05 -6.52 34.56
N GLY A 10 -0.22 -7.44 34.06
CA GLY A 10 1.22 -7.41 34.30
C GLY A 10 1.86 -6.54 33.23
N GLU A 11 2.16 -5.30 33.61
CA GLU A 11 3.31 -4.46 33.21
C GLU A 11 3.62 -4.25 31.72
N ALA A 12 2.78 -4.65 30.78
CA ALA A 12 2.97 -4.29 29.38
C ALA A 12 2.24 -2.97 29.09
N PRO A 13 2.94 -1.83 28.92
CA PRO A 13 2.31 -0.60 28.49
C PRO A 13 1.59 -0.89 27.17
N VAL A 14 0.28 -0.64 27.10
CA VAL A 14 -0.46 -0.74 25.85
C VAL A 14 0.04 0.39 24.97
N PRO A 15 0.86 0.13 23.93
CA PRO A 15 1.68 1.17 23.28
C PRO A 15 0.85 2.17 22.46
N ALA A 16 -0.48 2.09 22.50
CA ALA A 16 -1.41 2.91 21.75
C ALA A 16 -2.55 3.52 22.59
N CYS A 17 -2.56 3.35 23.92
CA CYS A 17 -3.57 3.98 24.76
C CYS A 17 -3.11 5.38 25.14
N LYS A 18 -3.92 6.41 24.84
CA LYS A 18 -3.62 7.81 25.19
C LYS A 18 -3.93 8.15 26.66
N ARG A 19 -4.42 7.17 27.42
CA ARG A 19 -4.84 7.33 28.81
C ARG A 19 -3.74 6.82 29.72
N ASP A 20 -3.65 7.43 30.89
CA ASP A 20 -2.70 7.03 31.91
C ASP A 20 -2.99 5.61 32.40
N GLU A 21 -1.94 4.88 32.77
CA GLU A 21 -2.03 3.51 33.24
C GLU A 21 -3.00 3.35 34.42
N GLN A 22 -3.06 4.34 35.30
CA GLN A 22 -3.99 4.38 36.43
C GLN A 22 -5.45 4.53 35.99
N GLU A 23 -5.73 5.33 34.95
CA GLU A 23 -7.08 5.49 34.39
C GLU A 23 -7.54 4.18 33.72
N ILE A 24 -6.63 3.52 33.01
CA ILE A 24 -6.88 2.21 32.40
C ILE A 24 -7.15 1.15 33.47
N ALA A 25 -6.34 1.10 34.53
CA ALA A 25 -6.52 0.16 35.64
C ALA A 25 -7.87 0.36 36.35
N ARG A 26 -8.28 1.63 36.57
CA ARG A 26 -9.61 1.96 37.11
C ARG A 26 -10.74 1.52 36.19
N ALA A 27 -10.61 1.73 34.87
CA ALA A 27 -11.61 1.30 33.89
C ALA A 27 -11.72 -0.24 33.78
N LEU A 28 -10.64 -0.96 34.09
CA LEU A 28 -10.59 -2.41 34.14
C LEU A 28 -10.98 -3.00 35.51
N ALA A 29 -11.39 -2.15 36.47
CA ALA A 29 -11.90 -2.61 37.76
C ALA A 29 -13.34 -3.13 37.58
N GLY A 30 -13.53 -4.46 37.68
CA GLY A 30 -14.83 -5.07 37.53
C GLY A 30 -14.90 -6.51 38.02
N HIS A 31 -16.09 -7.09 37.96
CA HIS A 31 -16.33 -8.49 38.30
C HIS A 31 -16.18 -9.38 37.07
N TYR A 32 -15.09 -10.12 36.99
CA TYR A 32 -14.84 -11.05 35.89
C TYR A 32 -15.11 -12.50 36.29
N ARG A 33 -15.69 -13.26 35.37
CA ARG A 33 -15.82 -14.72 35.53
C ARG A 33 -14.44 -15.38 35.39
N SER A 34 -14.18 -16.46 36.12
CA SER A 34 -12.89 -17.19 36.03
C SER A 34 -12.56 -17.64 34.60
N ARG A 35 -13.55 -18.19 33.88
CA ARG A 35 -13.40 -18.64 32.48
C ARG A 35 -12.98 -17.51 31.54
N THR A 36 -13.60 -16.33 31.65
CA THR A 36 -13.25 -15.19 30.78
C THR A 36 -11.86 -14.66 31.09
N ARG A 37 -11.45 -14.70 32.37
CA ARG A 37 -10.08 -14.35 32.78
C ARG A 37 -9.03 -15.30 32.18
N ALA A 38 -9.25 -16.60 32.29
CA ALA A 38 -8.35 -17.60 31.71
C ALA A 38 -8.23 -17.45 30.19
N ARG A 39 -9.35 -17.21 29.48
CA ARG A 39 -9.34 -16.97 28.04
C ARG A 39 -8.54 -15.72 27.66
N ALA A 40 -8.77 -14.60 28.35
CA ALA A 40 -8.06 -13.35 28.10
C ALA A 40 -6.55 -13.50 28.36
N ALA A 41 -6.17 -14.17 29.45
CA ALA A 41 -4.77 -14.47 29.76
C ALA A 41 -4.11 -15.28 28.64
N ALA A 42 -4.76 -16.36 28.19
CA ALA A 42 -4.26 -17.17 27.07
C ALA A 42 -4.10 -16.35 25.78
N SER A 43 -5.04 -15.47 25.45
CA SER A 43 -4.94 -14.59 24.28
C SER A 43 -3.80 -13.57 24.39
N VAL A 44 -3.52 -13.02 25.58
CA VAL A 44 -2.39 -12.11 25.80
C VAL A 44 -1.06 -12.85 25.65
N THR A 45 -0.94 -14.06 26.20
CA THR A 45 0.24 -14.90 26.02
C THR A 45 0.51 -15.19 24.55
N GLN A 46 -0.51 -15.60 23.80
CA GLN A 46 -0.38 -15.86 22.36
C GLN A 46 0.02 -14.59 21.59
N TYR A 47 -0.55 -13.44 21.94
CA TYR A 47 -0.17 -12.17 21.32
C TYR A 47 1.31 -11.85 21.53
N ARG A 48 1.83 -11.97 22.76
CA ARG A 48 3.24 -11.72 23.08
C ARG A 48 4.16 -12.65 22.31
N GLN A 49 3.86 -13.96 22.31
CA GLN A 49 4.61 -14.94 21.52
C GLN A 49 4.65 -14.58 20.03
N CYS A 50 3.54 -14.14 19.44
CA CYS A 50 3.55 -13.69 18.05
C CYS A 50 4.39 -12.43 17.84
N GLN A 51 4.44 -11.48 18.78
CA GLN A 51 5.29 -10.30 18.68
C GLN A 51 6.77 -10.68 18.73
N ASP A 52 7.15 -11.58 19.65
CA ASP A 52 8.53 -12.05 19.78
C ASP A 52 9.00 -12.73 18.48
N LEU A 53 8.18 -13.64 17.93
CA LEU A 53 8.47 -14.31 16.65
C LEU A 53 8.55 -13.33 15.46
N ILE A 54 7.76 -12.25 15.46
CA ILE A 54 7.86 -11.21 14.43
C ILE A 54 9.18 -10.46 14.58
N GLY A 55 9.60 -10.13 15.80
CA GLY A 55 10.88 -9.49 16.07
C GLY A 55 12.08 -10.35 15.64
N GLU A 56 12.04 -11.65 15.91
CA GLU A 56 13.04 -12.61 15.43
C GLU A 56 13.11 -12.65 13.90
N CYS A 57 11.95 -12.68 13.22
CA CYS A 57 11.90 -12.59 11.76
C CYS A 57 12.52 -11.29 11.24
N ASP A 58 12.19 -10.15 11.85
CA ASP A 58 12.71 -8.84 11.46
C ASP A 58 14.23 -8.78 11.62
N GLY A 59 14.79 -9.29 12.72
CA GLY A 59 16.24 -9.35 12.92
C GLY A 59 16.95 -10.27 11.92
N ALA A 60 16.33 -11.39 11.54
CA ALA A 60 16.85 -12.27 10.50
C ALA A 60 16.84 -11.59 9.11
N ILE A 61 15.81 -10.81 8.80
CA ILE A 61 15.74 -10.03 7.56
C ILE A 61 16.81 -8.94 7.55
N GLU A 62 17.01 -8.23 8.67
CA GLU A 62 18.05 -7.21 8.80
C GLU A 62 19.44 -7.81 8.54
N SER A 63 19.77 -8.91 9.23
CA SER A 63 21.03 -9.62 9.03
C SER A 63 21.23 -10.09 7.58
N PHE A 64 20.16 -10.58 6.93
CA PHE A 64 20.21 -10.97 5.53
C PHE A 64 20.51 -9.79 4.61
N LEU A 65 19.87 -8.64 4.87
CA LEU A 65 20.07 -7.40 4.11
C LEU A 65 21.45 -6.79 4.32
N GLU A 66 22.07 -6.95 5.48
CA GLU A 66 23.45 -6.53 5.74
C GLU A 66 24.45 -7.41 4.97
N GLN A 67 24.24 -8.72 4.97
CA GLN A 67 25.13 -9.68 4.29
C GLN A 67 25.04 -9.62 2.76
N HIS A 68 23.84 -9.44 2.22
CA HIS A 68 23.55 -9.49 0.79
C HIS A 68 23.23 -8.11 0.20
N GLY A 69 23.32 -7.06 1.03
CA GLY A 69 23.19 -5.69 0.59
C GLY A 69 24.36 -5.31 -0.33
N PRO A 70 24.18 -4.29 -1.20
CA PRO A 70 25.26 -3.81 -2.02
C PRO A 70 26.40 -3.28 -1.13
N GLU A 71 27.62 -3.75 -1.38
CA GLU A 71 28.85 -3.14 -0.83
C GLU A 71 28.83 -1.65 -1.20
N SER A 72 28.92 -0.80 -0.18
CA SER A 72 28.56 0.60 -0.36
C SER A 72 29.61 1.39 -1.14
N ASP A 73 29.24 1.93 -2.30
CA ASP A 73 29.81 3.19 -2.79
C ASP A 73 28.90 4.30 -2.26
N GLY A 74 29.22 4.81 -1.07
CA GLY A 74 28.41 5.78 -0.30
C GLY A 74 28.23 7.18 -0.92
N SER A 75 28.16 7.32 -2.24
CA SER A 75 28.19 8.63 -2.92
C SER A 75 26.82 9.21 -3.29
N ALA A 76 25.76 8.41 -3.35
CA ALA A 76 24.44 8.92 -3.76
C ALA A 76 23.69 9.58 -2.59
N PRO A 77 23.28 10.86 -2.70
CA PRO A 77 22.49 11.51 -1.66
C PRO A 77 21.17 10.77 -1.44
N LEU A 78 20.84 10.51 -0.17
CA LEU A 78 19.56 9.93 0.19
C LEU A 78 18.44 10.92 -0.18
N PRO A 79 17.39 10.47 -0.88
CA PRO A 79 16.25 11.32 -1.15
C PRO A 79 15.54 11.67 0.17
N PRO A 80 14.89 12.85 0.24
CA PRO A 80 14.11 13.22 1.40
C PRO A 80 13.00 12.19 1.60
N ARG A 81 12.91 11.62 2.81
CA ARG A 81 11.83 10.70 3.15
C ARG A 81 10.50 11.42 2.97
N GLY A 82 9.61 10.82 2.19
CA GLY A 82 8.21 11.21 2.19
C GLY A 82 7.61 11.06 3.60
N PRO A 83 6.40 11.58 3.85
CA PRO A 83 5.73 11.45 5.14
C PRO A 83 5.43 9.97 5.44
N SER A 84 6.39 9.30 6.07
CA SER A 84 6.27 7.92 6.53
C SER A 84 5.38 7.91 7.76
N ARG A 85 4.21 7.27 7.65
CA ARG A 85 3.40 6.97 8.83
C ARG A 85 3.94 5.69 9.45
N SER A 86 4.47 5.80 10.66
CA SER A 86 4.77 4.63 11.48
C SER A 86 3.55 3.72 11.52
N SER A 87 3.74 2.49 11.05
CA SER A 87 2.74 1.44 11.05
C SER A 87 2.94 0.64 12.33
N LYS A 88 1.86 0.35 13.06
CA LYS A 88 1.93 -0.53 14.25
C LYS A 88 2.52 -1.91 13.96
N ASN A 89 2.44 -2.33 12.69
CA ASN A 89 2.98 -3.59 12.19
C ASN A 89 4.01 -3.32 11.07
N GLY A 90 4.80 -2.25 11.22
CA GLY A 90 5.93 -1.97 10.34
C GLY A 90 7.12 -2.88 10.68
N LEU A 91 8.17 -2.82 9.85
CA LEU A 91 9.45 -3.45 10.20
C LEU A 91 10.00 -2.80 11.47
N GLY A 92 10.57 -3.61 12.36
CA GLY A 92 11.26 -3.16 13.58
C GLY A 92 12.55 -2.38 13.32
N PHE A 93 13.04 -2.35 12.08
CA PHE A 93 14.28 -1.72 11.66
C PHE A 93 14.13 -0.92 10.35
N ASP A 94 15.15 -0.13 10.02
CA ASP A 94 15.11 0.82 8.91
C ASP A 94 15.72 0.28 7.62
N ALA A 95 14.94 -0.51 6.87
CA ALA A 95 15.39 -1.06 5.59
C ALA A 95 15.40 -0.03 4.43
N HIS A 96 15.00 1.24 4.64
CA HIS A 96 14.82 2.21 3.55
C HIS A 96 16.12 2.46 2.78
N VAL A 97 17.21 2.70 3.50
CA VAL A 97 18.53 3.00 2.92
C VAL A 97 19.05 1.81 2.11
N THR A 98 18.95 0.61 2.66
CA THR A 98 19.40 -0.62 1.99
C THR A 98 18.59 -0.88 0.73
N LEU A 99 17.27 -0.75 0.77
CA LEU A 99 16.40 -0.93 -0.41
C LEU A 99 16.66 0.12 -1.48
N PHE A 100 16.91 1.38 -1.09
CA PHE A 100 17.30 2.44 -2.02
C PHE A 100 18.60 2.09 -2.75
N ARG A 101 19.63 1.65 -2.00
CA ARG A 101 20.92 1.24 -2.57
C ARG A 101 20.77 0.03 -3.50
N MET A 102 19.96 -0.96 -3.12
CA MET A 102 19.69 -2.14 -3.96
C MET A 102 18.95 -1.78 -5.25
N ALA A 103 17.93 -0.95 -5.17
CA ALA A 103 17.09 -0.59 -6.32
C ALA A 103 17.72 0.48 -7.21
N GLY A 104 18.61 1.32 -6.67
CA GLY A 104 19.16 2.53 -7.32
C GLY A 104 18.14 3.67 -7.45
N VAL A 105 16.93 3.49 -6.92
CA VAL A 105 15.85 4.48 -6.92
C VAL A 105 15.00 4.33 -5.66
N ASP A 106 14.45 5.43 -5.17
CA ASP A 106 13.55 5.39 -4.02
C ASP A 106 12.14 4.97 -4.45
N LEU A 107 11.84 3.69 -4.23
CA LEU A 107 10.53 3.10 -4.50
C LEU A 107 9.49 3.49 -3.45
N THR A 108 9.91 3.93 -2.26
CA THR A 108 9.01 4.40 -1.19
C THR A 108 8.47 5.80 -1.48
N ALA A 109 9.10 6.54 -2.39
CA ALA A 109 8.58 7.81 -2.91
C ALA A 109 7.21 7.67 -3.58
N ILE A 110 6.83 6.48 -4.07
CA ILE A 110 5.49 6.25 -4.63
C ILE A 110 4.46 6.27 -3.49
N PRO A 111 3.47 7.19 -3.52
CA PRO A 111 2.45 7.26 -2.49
C PRO A 111 1.76 5.92 -2.27
N GLY A 112 1.72 5.47 -1.01
CA GLY A 112 1.08 4.23 -0.58
C GLY A 112 2.03 3.06 -0.40
N LEU A 113 3.25 3.09 -0.95
CA LEU A 113 4.26 2.07 -0.69
C LEU A 113 5.01 2.39 0.61
N SER A 114 5.02 1.45 1.54
CA SER A 114 5.90 1.49 2.72
C SER A 114 7.17 0.68 2.48
N THR A 115 8.20 0.88 3.31
CA THR A 115 9.43 0.07 3.29
C THR A 115 9.13 -1.43 3.32
N ALA A 116 8.23 -1.87 4.20
CA ALA A 116 7.79 -3.27 4.28
C ALA A 116 7.09 -3.75 2.99
N SER A 117 6.29 -2.89 2.35
CA SER A 117 5.63 -3.21 1.08
C SER A 117 6.66 -3.37 -0.03
N VAL A 118 7.63 -2.47 -0.11
CA VAL A 118 8.72 -2.52 -1.10
C VAL A 118 9.58 -3.76 -0.90
N LEU A 119 9.97 -4.07 0.34
CA LEU A 119 10.69 -5.29 0.68
C LEU A 119 9.95 -6.53 0.20
N THR A 120 8.65 -6.63 0.52
CA THR A 120 7.80 -7.77 0.09
C THR A 120 7.74 -7.85 -1.43
N ILE A 121 7.58 -6.73 -2.12
CA ILE A 121 7.51 -6.71 -3.59
C ILE A 121 8.86 -7.17 -4.17
N LEU A 122 9.98 -6.61 -3.70
CA LEU A 122 11.32 -6.94 -4.20
C LEU A 122 11.72 -8.38 -3.90
N ALA A 123 11.32 -8.94 -2.76
CA ALA A 123 11.53 -10.35 -2.45
C ALA A 123 10.84 -11.29 -3.47
N GLU A 124 9.68 -10.89 -3.99
CA GLU A 124 8.90 -11.68 -4.95
C GLU A 124 9.28 -11.40 -6.42
N THR A 125 9.62 -10.15 -6.75
CA THR A 125 9.92 -9.75 -8.13
C THR A 125 11.41 -9.84 -8.47
N GLY A 126 12.27 -9.71 -7.47
CA GLY A 126 13.66 -9.34 -7.66
C GLY A 126 13.83 -7.91 -8.18
N LEU A 127 15.09 -7.55 -8.46
CA LEU A 127 15.48 -6.25 -9.01
C LEU A 127 15.47 -6.22 -10.55
N ASP A 128 15.50 -7.39 -11.19
CA ASP A 128 15.61 -7.50 -12.64
C ASP A 128 14.23 -7.45 -13.33
N THR A 129 14.00 -6.37 -14.07
CA THR A 129 12.77 -6.14 -14.84
C THR A 129 12.75 -6.89 -16.18
N LYS A 130 13.89 -7.42 -16.65
CA LYS A 130 14.01 -8.15 -17.94
C LYS A 130 13.25 -9.47 -17.97
N ARG A 131 12.90 -10.00 -16.80
CA ARG A 131 12.04 -11.20 -16.64
C ARG A 131 10.68 -11.05 -17.30
N TRP A 132 10.21 -9.81 -17.49
CA TRP A 132 8.95 -9.53 -18.18
C TRP A 132 9.21 -8.78 -19.48
N ARG A 133 8.59 -9.24 -20.57
CA ARG A 133 8.67 -8.59 -21.89
C ARG A 133 8.21 -7.11 -21.88
N SER A 134 7.35 -6.74 -20.94
CA SER A 134 6.89 -5.35 -20.79
C SER A 134 6.25 -5.11 -19.43
N CYS A 135 6.10 -3.82 -19.09
CA CYS A 135 5.29 -3.35 -17.96
C CYS A 135 3.85 -3.94 -17.94
N LYS A 136 3.24 -4.16 -19.12
CA LYS A 136 1.92 -4.79 -19.24
C LYS A 136 1.97 -6.28 -18.85
N ALA A 137 3.03 -6.98 -19.24
CA ALA A 137 3.23 -8.38 -18.87
C ALA A 137 3.46 -8.52 -17.35
N PHE A 138 4.22 -7.61 -16.73
CA PHE A 138 4.38 -7.54 -15.28
C PHE A 138 3.03 -7.40 -14.56
N ALA A 139 2.21 -6.43 -14.97
CA ALA A 139 0.90 -6.23 -14.35
C ALA A 139 -0.08 -7.39 -14.58
N SER A 140 0.07 -8.13 -15.69
CA SER A 140 -0.69 -9.34 -15.97
C SER A 140 -0.23 -10.51 -15.10
N TRP A 141 1.08 -10.68 -14.91
CA TRP A 141 1.68 -11.69 -14.01
C TRP A 141 1.21 -11.49 -12.56
N LEU A 142 1.09 -10.24 -12.10
CA LEU A 142 0.52 -9.90 -10.79
C LEU A 142 -1.00 -10.20 -10.67
N GLY A 143 -1.70 -10.49 -11.76
CA GLY A 143 -3.16 -10.62 -11.76
C GLY A 143 -3.91 -9.31 -11.50
N LEU A 144 -3.27 -8.16 -11.79
CA LEU A 144 -3.87 -6.82 -11.63
C LEU A 144 -4.55 -6.33 -12.91
N SER A 145 -4.33 -7.00 -14.05
CA SER A 145 -5.04 -6.72 -15.29
C SER A 145 -6.39 -7.46 -15.35
N PRO A 146 -7.41 -6.90 -16.03
CA PRO A 146 -8.60 -7.67 -16.38
C PRO A 146 -8.21 -8.85 -17.27
N ASN A 147 -8.95 -9.96 -17.17
CA ASN A 147 -8.81 -11.11 -18.05
C ASN A 147 -10.02 -11.17 -18.97
N ASN A 148 -9.87 -10.57 -20.16
CA ASN A 148 -10.94 -10.51 -21.15
C ASN A 148 -11.03 -11.86 -21.88
N ARG A 149 -12.07 -12.64 -21.57
CA ARG A 149 -12.45 -13.85 -22.31
C ARG A 149 -13.36 -13.44 -23.47
N ILE A 150 -12.89 -13.65 -24.69
CA ILE A 150 -13.58 -13.26 -25.93
C ILE A 150 -13.98 -14.52 -26.69
N SER A 151 -15.23 -14.60 -27.11
CA SER A 151 -15.72 -15.61 -28.06
C SER A 151 -16.62 -14.93 -29.08
N GLY A 152 -16.53 -15.33 -30.35
CA GLY A 152 -17.33 -14.73 -31.43
C GLY A 152 -17.21 -13.20 -31.52
N GLY A 153 -16.05 -12.63 -31.19
CA GLY A 153 -15.82 -11.18 -31.18
C GLY A 153 -16.43 -10.41 -29.99
N ARG A 154 -17.13 -11.09 -29.07
CA ARG A 154 -17.73 -10.46 -27.88
C ARG A 154 -17.00 -10.84 -26.59
N VAL A 155 -16.86 -9.88 -25.67
CA VAL A 155 -16.29 -10.11 -24.34
C VAL A 155 -17.33 -10.80 -23.46
N ILE A 156 -17.13 -12.08 -23.16
CA ILE A 156 -18.00 -12.87 -22.28
C ILE A 156 -17.68 -12.59 -20.80
N SER A 157 -16.42 -12.31 -20.49
CA SER A 157 -15.98 -12.03 -19.11
C SER A 157 -14.77 -11.12 -19.10
N SER A 158 -14.70 -10.19 -18.15
CA SER A 158 -13.57 -9.30 -17.92
C SER A 158 -13.03 -9.38 -16.48
N ARG A 159 -13.41 -10.44 -15.75
CA ARG A 159 -13.04 -10.62 -14.34
C ARG A 159 -11.54 -10.84 -14.21
N SER A 160 -10.87 -10.10 -13.32
CA SER A 160 -9.47 -10.35 -12.98
C SER A 160 -9.27 -11.77 -12.46
N ARG A 161 -8.12 -12.37 -12.81
CA ARG A 161 -7.75 -13.70 -12.32
C ARG A 161 -7.51 -13.66 -10.80
N PRO A 162 -7.96 -14.67 -10.03
CA PRO A 162 -7.50 -14.81 -8.66
C PRO A 162 -5.98 -15.01 -8.66
N SER A 163 -5.29 -14.38 -7.70
CA SER A 163 -3.83 -14.43 -7.59
C SER A 163 -3.44 -14.60 -6.12
N SER A 164 -2.66 -15.62 -5.79
CA SER A 164 -1.98 -15.78 -4.49
C SER A 164 -0.68 -14.96 -4.38
N ASN A 165 -0.35 -14.17 -5.42
CA ASN A 165 0.87 -13.39 -5.49
C ASN A 165 0.95 -12.34 -4.37
N ARG A 166 1.98 -12.43 -3.53
CA ARG A 166 2.20 -11.56 -2.36
C ARG A 166 2.52 -10.12 -2.78
N ALA A 167 3.28 -9.91 -3.86
CA ALA A 167 3.51 -8.57 -4.41
C ALA A 167 2.20 -7.92 -4.88
N ALA A 168 1.30 -8.69 -5.51
CA ALA A 168 -0.01 -8.18 -5.90
C ALA A 168 -0.87 -7.78 -4.68
N ALA A 169 -0.79 -8.54 -3.58
CA ALA A 169 -1.44 -8.17 -2.32
C ALA A 169 -0.84 -6.88 -1.73
N ALA A 170 0.49 -6.74 -1.73
CA ALA A 170 1.18 -5.52 -1.28
C ALA A 170 0.75 -4.28 -2.08
N PHE A 171 0.68 -4.37 -3.42
CA PHE A 171 0.16 -3.27 -4.24
C PHE A 171 -1.30 -2.92 -3.96
N ARG A 172 -2.15 -3.90 -3.63
CA ARG A 172 -3.56 -3.66 -3.24
C ARG A 172 -3.65 -2.97 -1.88
N MET A 173 -2.82 -3.37 -0.91
CA MET A 173 -2.75 -2.72 0.40
C MET A 173 -2.26 -1.27 0.28
N ALA A 174 -1.24 -1.04 -0.52
CA ALA A 174 -0.75 0.30 -0.84
C ALA A 174 -1.85 1.17 -1.46
N ALA A 175 -2.57 0.63 -2.45
CA ALA A 175 -3.70 1.30 -3.07
C ALA A 175 -4.84 1.60 -2.09
N TYR A 176 -5.12 0.71 -1.14
CA TYR A 176 -6.14 0.90 -0.11
C TYR A 176 -5.78 2.06 0.82
N GLY A 177 -4.51 2.20 1.21
CA GLY A 177 -4.02 3.29 2.06
C GLY A 177 -4.15 4.69 1.45
N LEU A 178 -4.35 4.79 0.14
CA LEU A 178 -4.45 6.06 -0.59
C LEU A 178 -5.80 6.77 -0.48
N HIS A 179 -6.81 6.17 0.15
CA HIS A 179 -8.17 6.74 0.25
C HIS A 179 -8.17 8.21 0.73
N ARG A 180 -7.33 8.53 1.72
CA ARG A 180 -7.20 9.87 2.31
C ARG A 180 -5.94 10.65 1.86
N ALA A 181 -5.14 10.10 0.97
CA ALA A 181 -3.90 10.73 0.55
C ALA A 181 -4.18 11.94 -0.36
N LYS A 182 -3.52 13.07 -0.09
CA LYS A 182 -3.59 14.30 -0.91
C LYS A 182 -2.58 14.26 -2.06
N SER A 183 -2.55 13.16 -2.80
CA SER A 183 -1.64 12.91 -3.92
C SER A 183 -2.39 12.68 -5.22
N ALA A 184 -1.68 12.72 -6.36
CA ALA A 184 -2.24 12.38 -7.68
C ALA A 184 -2.82 10.95 -7.70
N LEU A 185 -2.18 10.00 -7.00
CA LEU A 185 -2.67 8.62 -6.89
C LEU A 185 -3.89 8.51 -5.97
N GLY A 186 -3.94 9.28 -4.87
CA GLY A 186 -5.13 9.37 -4.02
C GLY A 186 -6.35 9.94 -4.77
N ALA A 187 -6.15 11.00 -5.55
CA ALA A 187 -7.19 11.57 -6.41
C ALA A 187 -7.68 10.56 -7.47
N TYR A 188 -6.75 9.85 -8.13
CA TYR A 188 -7.09 8.75 -9.04
C TYR A 188 -7.93 7.67 -8.34
N TYR A 189 -7.53 7.23 -7.15
CA TYR A 189 -8.23 6.21 -6.38
C TYR A 189 -9.66 6.65 -6.04
N ARG A 190 -9.84 7.86 -5.50
CA ARG A 190 -11.18 8.39 -5.14
C ARG A 190 -12.10 8.46 -6.34
N ARG A 191 -11.59 8.93 -7.49
CA ARG A 191 -12.33 8.96 -8.75
C ARG A 191 -12.73 7.55 -9.20
N MET A 192 -11.80 6.60 -9.19
CA MET A 192 -12.11 5.22 -9.57
C MET A 192 -13.10 4.56 -8.62
N ARG A 193 -13.04 4.89 -7.32
CA ARG A 193 -13.98 4.41 -6.30
C ARG A 193 -15.39 4.94 -6.56
N ALA A 194 -15.54 6.21 -6.92
CA ALA A 194 -16.82 6.78 -7.31
C ALA A 194 -17.40 6.13 -8.59
N LYS A 195 -16.55 5.78 -9.56
CA LYS A 195 -16.99 5.19 -10.84
C LYS A 195 -17.28 3.68 -10.77
N LEU A 196 -16.46 2.90 -10.06
CA LEU A 196 -16.46 1.43 -10.15
C LEU A 196 -16.77 0.73 -8.82
N GLY A 197 -16.88 1.47 -7.72
CA GLY A 197 -16.92 0.92 -6.36
C GLY A 197 -15.53 0.56 -5.81
N ALA A 198 -15.47 0.31 -4.51
CA ALA A 198 -14.20 0.16 -3.79
C ALA A 198 -13.32 -1.01 -4.27
N PRO A 199 -13.81 -2.25 -4.42
CA PRO A 199 -12.94 -3.38 -4.79
C PRO A 199 -12.26 -3.19 -6.15
N LYS A 200 -13.02 -2.73 -7.15
CA LYS A 200 -12.49 -2.48 -8.50
C LYS A 200 -11.52 -1.30 -8.52
N ALA A 201 -11.78 -0.26 -7.72
CA ALA A 201 -10.89 0.88 -7.59
C ALA A 201 -9.54 0.53 -6.96
N ILE A 202 -9.53 -0.35 -5.95
CA ILE A 202 -8.29 -0.86 -5.34
C ILE A 202 -7.46 -1.56 -6.42
N THR A 203 -8.03 -2.50 -7.16
CA THR A 203 -7.29 -3.23 -8.21
C THR A 203 -6.80 -2.30 -9.33
N ALA A 204 -7.63 -1.35 -9.78
CA ALA A 204 -7.22 -0.38 -10.80
C ALA A 204 -6.08 0.54 -10.32
N THR A 205 -6.11 0.94 -9.06
CA THR A 205 -5.06 1.78 -8.45
C THR A 205 -3.80 0.96 -8.22
N ALA A 206 -3.90 -0.26 -7.73
CA ALA A 206 -2.78 -1.20 -7.60
C ALA A 206 -2.11 -1.46 -8.95
N HIS A 207 -2.89 -1.65 -10.02
CA HIS A 207 -2.38 -1.75 -11.38
C HIS A 207 -1.57 -0.51 -11.78
N LYS A 208 -2.06 0.69 -11.46
CA LYS A 208 -1.34 1.94 -11.74
C LYS A 208 -0.03 2.06 -10.93
N ILE A 209 -0.06 1.69 -9.64
CA ILE A 209 1.13 1.69 -8.76
C ILE A 209 2.17 0.70 -9.29
N ALA A 210 1.76 -0.53 -9.62
CA ALA A 210 2.67 -1.56 -10.14
C ALA A 210 3.35 -1.13 -11.45
N ARG A 211 2.64 -0.40 -12.32
CA ARG A 211 3.25 0.14 -13.54
C ARG A 211 4.27 1.24 -13.27
N LEU A 212 4.00 2.12 -12.29
CA LEU A 212 4.96 3.13 -11.85
C LEU A 212 6.20 2.49 -11.24
N PHE A 213 6.01 1.51 -10.36
CA PHE A 213 7.07 0.72 -9.75
C PHE A 213 7.97 0.08 -10.81
N TYR A 214 7.39 -0.61 -11.79
CA TYR A 214 8.15 -1.22 -12.90
C TYR A 214 8.92 -0.17 -13.71
N ALA A 215 8.28 0.96 -14.06
CA ALA A 215 8.92 2.02 -14.83
C ALA A 215 10.09 2.67 -14.08
N MET A 216 9.97 2.84 -12.77
CA MET A 216 11.07 3.35 -11.93
C MET A 216 12.24 2.36 -11.87
N LEU A 217 11.96 1.06 -11.71
CA LEU A 217 13.00 0.04 -11.73
C LEU A 217 13.72 -0.07 -13.07
N GLU A 218 12.98 0.05 -14.18
CA GLU A 218 13.50 -0.05 -15.55
C GLU A 218 14.32 1.19 -15.93
N THR A 219 13.80 2.40 -15.66
CA THR A 219 14.42 3.65 -16.11
C THR A 219 15.42 4.23 -15.11
N LYS A 220 15.42 3.73 -13.87
CA LYS A 220 16.18 4.28 -12.73
C LYS A 220 15.95 5.78 -12.50
N LYS A 221 14.77 6.28 -12.87
CA LYS A 221 14.37 7.68 -12.66
C LYS A 221 13.58 7.83 -11.36
N PRO A 222 13.81 8.92 -10.60
CA PRO A 222 13.07 9.18 -9.37
C PRO A 222 11.59 9.45 -9.68
N PHE A 223 10.73 9.16 -8.69
CA PHE A 223 9.31 9.44 -8.80
C PHE A 223 9.04 10.95 -8.78
N ALA A 224 8.44 11.46 -9.86
CA ALA A 224 7.99 12.85 -9.93
C ALA A 224 6.50 12.94 -9.54
N GLU A 225 6.20 13.52 -8.39
CA GLU A 225 4.83 13.72 -7.94
C GLU A 225 4.22 14.99 -8.56
N LEU A 226 3.14 14.83 -9.36
CA LEU A 226 2.38 15.96 -9.92
C LEU A 226 1.47 16.67 -8.89
N GLY A 227 1.26 16.07 -7.72
CA GLY A 227 0.30 16.57 -6.71
C GLY A 227 -1.17 16.32 -7.09
N GLN A 228 -2.08 16.54 -6.12
CA GLN A 228 -3.53 16.31 -6.32
C GLN A 228 -4.16 17.30 -7.30
N GLN A 229 -3.91 18.60 -7.14
CA GLN A 229 -4.57 19.65 -7.93
C GLN A 229 -4.21 19.56 -9.42
N ALA A 230 -2.92 19.41 -9.75
CA ALA A 230 -2.51 19.28 -11.15
C ALA A 230 -3.10 18.02 -11.80
N TYR A 231 -3.23 16.92 -11.06
CA TYR A 231 -3.90 15.71 -11.55
C TYR A 231 -5.39 15.97 -11.85
N GLU A 232 -6.09 16.67 -10.96
CA GLU A 232 -7.50 17.03 -11.14
C GLU A 232 -7.71 17.97 -12.33
N GLN A 233 -6.85 18.98 -12.49
CA GLN A 233 -6.85 19.90 -13.65
C GLN A 233 -6.61 19.15 -14.96
N GLN A 234 -5.58 18.28 -15.03
CA GLN A 234 -5.33 17.47 -16.22
C GLN A 234 -6.51 16.55 -16.54
N TYR A 235 -7.18 16.01 -15.52
CA TYR A 235 -8.37 15.18 -15.71
C TYR A 235 -9.54 16.01 -16.25
N GLN A 236 -9.79 17.19 -15.69
CA GLN A 236 -10.83 18.11 -16.16
C GLN A 236 -10.59 18.51 -17.61
N ALA A 237 -9.36 18.88 -17.98
CA ALA A 237 -8.98 19.21 -19.35
C ALA A 237 -9.25 18.05 -20.32
N ARG A 238 -8.87 16.81 -19.95
CA ARG A 238 -9.16 15.61 -20.75
C ARG A 238 -10.67 15.34 -20.88
N ARG A 239 -11.43 15.58 -19.81
CA ARG A 239 -12.89 15.42 -19.81
C ARG A 239 -13.55 16.44 -20.73
N LEU A 240 -13.15 17.71 -20.66
CA LEU A 240 -13.64 18.76 -21.54
C LEU A 240 -13.30 18.45 -23.00
N LYS A 241 -12.07 18.02 -23.30
CA LYS A 241 -11.68 17.59 -24.66
C LYS A 241 -12.54 16.43 -25.17
N GLY A 242 -12.84 15.45 -24.31
CA GLY A 242 -13.73 14.34 -24.65
C GLY A 242 -15.15 14.80 -24.97
N ILE A 243 -15.71 15.70 -24.15
CA ILE A 243 -17.05 16.27 -24.37
C ILE A 243 -17.08 17.10 -25.66
N ALA A 244 -16.07 17.94 -25.89
CA ALA A 244 -15.96 18.74 -27.10
C ALA A 244 -15.88 17.87 -28.37
N ASN A 245 -15.17 16.73 -28.30
CA ASN A 245 -15.12 15.78 -29.42
C ASN A 245 -16.48 15.09 -29.64
N ALA A 246 -17.14 14.64 -28.58
CA ALA A 246 -18.46 14.03 -28.68
C ALA A 246 -19.53 15.01 -29.20
N ALA A 247 -19.46 16.28 -28.79
CA ALA A 247 -20.32 17.33 -29.32
C ALA A 247 -20.09 17.51 -30.84
N ARG A 248 -18.82 17.56 -31.26
CA ARG A 248 -18.45 17.70 -32.69
C ARG A 248 -18.96 16.53 -33.53
N GLU A 249 -18.87 15.30 -33.02
CA GLU A 249 -19.41 14.10 -33.70
C GLU A 249 -20.92 14.18 -33.91
N LEU A 250 -21.64 14.89 -33.03
CA LEU A 250 -23.08 15.12 -33.12
C LEU A 250 -23.45 16.45 -33.82
N GLY A 251 -22.48 17.20 -34.34
CA GLY A 251 -22.72 18.50 -35.00
C GLY A 251 -22.91 19.69 -34.05
N PHE A 252 -22.59 19.55 -32.76
CA PHE A 252 -22.68 20.61 -31.75
C PHE A 252 -21.30 21.21 -31.41
N GLN A 253 -21.29 22.47 -30.97
CA GLN A 253 -20.09 23.16 -30.44
C GLN A 253 -20.22 23.37 -28.94
N LEU A 254 -19.16 23.05 -28.19
CA LEU A 254 -19.09 23.30 -26.75
C LEU A 254 -18.77 24.79 -26.52
N VAL A 255 -19.75 25.54 -26.00
CA VAL A 255 -19.57 26.94 -25.60
C VAL A 255 -19.66 27.01 -24.07
N PRO A 256 -18.72 27.68 -23.38
CA PRO A 256 -18.83 27.89 -21.94
C PRO A 256 -20.06 28.75 -21.65
N ALA A 257 -20.87 28.34 -20.67
CA ALA A 257 -21.97 29.17 -20.21
C ALA A 257 -21.40 30.45 -19.58
N THR A 258 -21.91 31.62 -19.99
CA THR A 258 -21.64 32.89 -19.32
C THR A 258 -22.25 32.82 -17.92
N GLU A 259 -21.42 32.97 -16.88
CA GLU A 259 -21.86 32.97 -15.49
C GLU A 259 -22.91 34.09 -15.26
N THR A 260 -24.11 33.71 -14.84
CA THR A 260 -25.14 34.61 -14.25
C THR A 260 -24.86 34.87 -12.79
#